data_AF-A0A536MF09-F1
#
_entry.id   AF-A0A536MF09-F1
#
_cell.length_a   1.000
_cell.length_b   1.000
_cell.length_c   1.000
_cell.angle_alpha   90.00
_cell.angle_beta   90.00
_cell.angle_gamma   90.00
#
_symmetry.space_group_name_H-M   'P 1'
#
loop_
_entity.id
_entity.type
_entity.pdbx_description
1 polymer ?
#
loop_
_entity_poly.entity_id
_entity_poly.type
_entity_poly.pdbx_seq_one_letter_code
_entity_poly.pdbx_strand_id
1 'polypeptide(L)'
;MSSEGLSYAAAGVDIEAYERALERVKPLIAATHGKEVAVGVGPFAGLYALAGGGHLAASADGVGTKIKVAIAAASHRGIGVDIVNHCVNDVATAGARPLFFLDYFATG
;
A
#
# COMPACT_ATOMS: atom_id res chain seq x y z
N MET A 1 40.80 12.56 9.26
CA MET A 1 39.85 12.08 8.23
C MET A 1 38.63 11.60 8.99
N SER A 2 37.54 12.37 8.97
CA SER A 2 36.31 12.04 9.67
C SER A 2 35.73 10.77 9.06
N SER A 3 35.50 9.77 9.90
CA SER A 3 34.63 8.64 9.59
C SER A 3 33.25 9.21 9.22
N GLU A 4 32.90 9.25 7.94
CA GLU A 4 31.49 9.31 7.55
C GLU A 4 30.84 8.05 8.12
N GLY A 5 30.21 8.21 9.29
CA GLY A 5 29.49 7.13 9.95
C GLY A 5 28.37 6.67 9.03
N LEU A 6 28.23 5.35 8.87
CA LEU A 6 27.12 4.73 8.16
C LEU A 6 25.80 5.32 8.67
N SER A 7 25.16 6.16 7.88
CA SER A 7 23.84 6.71 8.18
C SER A 7 22.79 5.99 7.33
N TYR A 8 21.58 5.86 7.87
CA TYR A 8 20.46 5.25 7.14
C TYR A 8 20.14 6.01 5.84
N ALA A 9 20.34 7.33 5.85
CA ALA A 9 20.26 8.20 4.68
C ALA A 9 21.33 7.87 3.62
N ALA A 10 22.57 7.55 4.02
CA ALA A 10 23.62 7.14 3.08
C ALA A 10 23.31 5.80 2.38
N ALA A 11 22.42 4.98 2.94
CA ALA A 11 21.89 3.78 2.29
C ALA A 11 20.69 4.07 1.35
N GLY A 12 20.36 5.35 1.11
CA GLY A 12 19.26 5.78 0.25
C GLY A 12 17.90 5.86 0.95
N VAL A 13 17.85 5.74 2.29
CA VAL A 13 16.59 5.78 3.04
C VAL A 13 16.35 7.17 3.64
N ASP A 14 15.37 7.88 3.09
CA ASP A 14 14.89 9.17 3.62
C ASP A 14 13.62 8.96 4.46
N ILE A 15 13.82 8.87 5.78
CA ILE A 15 12.73 8.68 6.76
C ILE A 15 11.81 9.91 6.78
N GLU A 16 12.34 11.11 6.65
CA GLU A 16 11.53 12.32 6.68
C GLU A 16 10.64 12.43 5.44
N ALA A 17 11.14 12.04 4.26
CA ALA A 17 10.34 11.96 3.04
C ALA A 17 9.20 10.94 3.20
N TYR A 18 9.50 9.77 3.79
CA TYR A 18 8.49 8.77 4.12
C TYR A 18 7.42 9.35 5.06
N GLU A 19 7.81 9.99 6.16
CA GLU A 19 6.88 10.57 7.13
C GLU A 19 6.01 11.66 6.50
N ARG A 20 6.60 12.58 5.73
CA ARG A 20 5.84 13.63 5.01
C ARG A 20 4.83 13.05 4.02
N ALA A 21 5.21 11.99 3.30
CA ALA A 21 4.30 11.30 2.39
C ALA A 21 3.17 10.61 3.18
N LEU A 22 3.50 9.93 4.27
CA LEU A 22 2.57 9.21 5.12
C LEU A 22 1.51 10.15 5.73
N GLU A 23 1.92 11.29 6.29
CA GLU A 23 0.99 12.28 6.87
C GLU A 23 -0.10 12.73 5.89
N ARG A 24 0.25 12.86 4.60
CA ARG A 24 -0.70 13.29 3.56
C ARG A 24 -1.74 12.22 3.24
N VAL A 25 -1.39 10.95 3.36
CA VAL A 25 -2.27 9.83 2.98
C VAL A 25 -3.01 9.22 4.18
N LYS A 26 -2.56 9.47 5.42
CA LYS A 26 -3.23 9.00 6.65
C LYS A 26 -4.75 9.23 6.65
N PRO A 27 -5.28 10.43 6.31
CA PRO A 27 -6.73 10.65 6.27
C PRO A 27 -7.44 9.80 5.20
N LEU A 28 -6.77 9.58 4.05
CA LEU A 28 -7.32 8.76 2.96
C LEU A 28 -7.38 7.28 3.35
N ILE A 29 -6.34 6.78 4.04
CA ILE A 29 -6.31 5.42 4.57
C ILE A 29 -7.41 5.24 5.62
N ALA A 30 -7.50 6.17 6.57
CA ALA A 30 -8.51 6.14 7.63
C ALA A 30 -9.94 6.14 7.08
N ALA A 31 -10.19 6.82 5.96
CA ALA A 31 -11.50 6.82 5.29
C ALA A 31 -11.92 5.46 4.72
N THR A 32 -10.99 4.51 4.55
CA THR A 32 -11.29 3.14 4.10
C THR A 32 -11.61 2.18 5.24
N HIS A 33 -11.39 2.59 6.49
CA HIS A 33 -11.53 1.69 7.64
C HIS A 33 -13.01 1.39 7.96
N GLY A 34 -13.29 0.09 8.12
CA GLY A 34 -14.52 -0.41 8.74
C GLY A 34 -14.35 -0.69 10.23
N LYS A 35 -15.42 -1.18 10.87
CA LYS A 35 -15.43 -1.58 12.29
C LYS A 35 -14.48 -2.73 12.62
N GLU A 36 -14.06 -3.48 11.60
CA GLU A 36 -13.18 -4.63 11.72
C GLU A 36 -11.69 -4.24 11.84
N VAL A 37 -11.32 -3.00 11.54
CA VAL A 37 -9.95 -2.51 11.67
C VAL A 37 -9.68 -2.16 13.14
N ALA A 38 -8.77 -2.89 13.79
CA ALA A 38 -8.55 -2.76 15.24
C ALA A 38 -7.59 -1.61 15.60
N VAL A 39 -6.65 -1.27 14.72
CA VAL A 39 -5.70 -0.18 14.91
C VAL A 39 -5.47 0.52 13.58
N GLY A 40 -5.41 1.86 13.61
CA GLY A 40 -5.11 2.68 12.44
C GLY A 40 -3.62 2.70 12.07
N VAL A 41 -3.25 3.63 11.19
CA VAL A 41 -1.87 3.81 10.70
C VAL A 41 -0.93 4.22 11.84
N GLY A 42 0.21 3.54 11.97
CA GLY A 42 1.24 3.86 12.96
C GLY A 42 2.05 2.65 13.43
N PRO A 43 1.42 1.55 13.85
CA PRO A 43 2.14 0.31 14.15
C PRO A 43 2.75 -0.32 12.89
N PHE A 44 3.73 -1.21 13.10
CA PHE A 44 4.38 -1.96 12.02
C PHE A 44 3.42 -2.84 11.19
N ALA A 45 2.27 -3.22 11.75
CA ALA A 45 1.26 -4.01 11.07
C ALA A 45 -0.15 -3.52 11.42
N GLY A 46 -1.02 -3.50 10.41
CA GLY A 46 -2.46 -3.33 10.61
C GLY A 46 -3.10 -4.63 11.12
N LEU A 47 -4.18 -4.50 11.90
CA LEU A 47 -4.91 -5.64 12.46
C LEU A 47 -6.38 -5.58 11.97
N TYR A 48 -6.86 -6.70 11.44
CA TYR A 48 -8.23 -6.86 10.95
C TYR A 48 -8.93 -8.02 11.69
N ALA A 49 -10.08 -7.74 12.29
CA ALA A 49 -10.90 -8.73 12.98
C ALA A 49 -11.68 -9.58 11.97
N LEU A 50 -11.22 -10.82 11.75
CA LEU A 50 -11.94 -11.79 10.92
C LEU A 50 -13.11 -12.39 11.70
N ALA A 51 -14.32 -12.26 11.15
CA ALA A 51 -15.50 -12.90 11.72
C ALA A 51 -15.64 -14.34 11.20
N GLY A 52 -15.77 -15.30 12.12
CA GLY A 52 -15.97 -16.72 11.80
C GLY A 52 -14.69 -17.50 11.53
N GLY A 53 -14.84 -18.74 11.05
CA GLY A 53 -13.74 -19.71 10.81
C GLY A 53 -13.61 -20.14 9.36
N GLY A 54 -13.69 -19.20 8.41
CA GLY A 54 -13.60 -19.47 6.97
C GLY A 54 -12.18 -19.47 6.40
N HIS A 55 -12.07 -19.76 5.10
CA HIS A 55 -10.82 -19.63 4.36
C HIS A 55 -10.57 -18.18 3.93
N LEU A 56 -9.29 -17.83 3.79
CA LEU A 56 -8.85 -16.55 3.26
C LEU A 56 -8.33 -16.72 1.83
N ALA A 57 -8.73 -15.79 0.96
CA ALA A 57 -8.11 -15.61 -0.35
C ALA A 57 -7.16 -14.41 -0.29
N ALA A 58 -5.96 -14.57 -0.81
CA ALA A 58 -4.98 -13.50 -0.95
C ALA A 58 -4.53 -13.42 -2.41
N SER A 59 -4.42 -12.20 -2.93
CA SER A 59 -3.80 -11.91 -4.23
C SER A 59 -2.81 -10.76 -4.06
N ALA A 60 -1.75 -10.77 -4.85
CA ALA A 60 -0.76 -9.72 -4.94
C ALA A 60 -0.39 -9.54 -6.41
N ASP A 61 -0.67 -8.35 -6.93
CA ASP A 61 -0.41 -8.00 -8.34
C ASP A 61 0.13 -6.57 -8.44
N GLY A 62 0.70 -6.23 -9.59
CA GLY A 62 1.12 -4.89 -9.95
C GLY A 62 0.33 -4.34 -11.13
N VAL A 63 0.44 -3.02 -11.34
CA VAL A 63 -0.17 -2.35 -12.50
C VAL A 63 0.59 -2.64 -13.81
N GLY A 64 1.84 -3.09 -13.69
CA GLY A 64 2.69 -3.43 -14.84
C GLY A 64 3.12 -2.22 -15.67
N THR A 65 3.33 -2.45 -16.97
CA THR A 65 3.90 -1.43 -17.88
C THR A 65 2.99 -0.22 -18.12
N LYS A 66 1.72 -0.28 -17.73
CA LYS A 66 0.82 0.88 -17.75
C LYS A 66 1.35 2.05 -16.91
N ILE A 67 2.17 1.79 -15.90
CA ILE A 67 2.90 2.82 -15.14
C ILE A 67 3.79 3.67 -16.07
N LYS A 68 4.45 3.07 -17.06
CA LYS A 68 5.30 3.81 -18.02
C LYS A 68 4.48 4.80 -18.85
N VAL A 69 3.25 4.41 -19.23
CA VAL A 69 2.32 5.28 -19.97
C VAL A 69 1.86 6.43 -19.09
N ALA A 70 1.50 6.16 -17.83
CA ALA A 70 1.12 7.20 -16.87
C ALA A 70 2.23 8.22 -16.61
N ILE A 71 3.49 7.76 -16.51
CA ILE A 71 4.67 8.63 -16.39
C ILE A 71 4.84 9.48 -17.66
N ALA A 72 4.82 8.86 -18.83
CA ALA A 72 4.98 9.56 -20.11
C ALA A 72 3.87 10.61 -20.36
N ALA A 73 2.67 10.35 -19.85
CA ALA A 73 1.53 11.26 -19.93
C ALA A 73 1.46 12.28 -18.78
N ALA A 74 2.41 12.27 -17.83
CA ALA A 74 2.37 13.07 -16.60
C ALA A 74 1.03 12.97 -15.84
N SER A 75 0.38 11.80 -15.90
CA SER A 75 -0.94 11.56 -15.32
C SER A 75 -0.98 10.22 -14.60
N HIS A 76 -0.89 10.28 -13.27
CA HIS A 76 -0.91 9.10 -12.40
C HIS A 76 -2.32 8.74 -11.90
N ARG A 77 -3.32 9.58 -12.23
CA ARG A 77 -4.71 9.34 -11.82
C ARG A 77 -5.19 8.01 -12.39
N GLY A 78 -5.71 7.14 -11.53
CA GLY A 78 -6.22 5.82 -11.90
C GLY A 78 -5.26 4.67 -11.61
N ILE A 79 -3.95 4.90 -11.48
CA ILE A 79 -2.98 3.83 -11.20
C ILE A 79 -3.26 3.13 -9.87
N GLY A 80 -3.62 3.89 -8.82
CA GLY A 80 -4.04 3.30 -7.54
C GLY A 80 -5.37 2.53 -7.61
N VAL A 81 -6.24 2.85 -8.57
CA VAL A 81 -7.48 2.08 -8.79
C VAL A 81 -7.17 0.80 -9.56
N ASP A 82 -6.26 0.87 -10.54
CA ASP A 82 -5.84 -0.29 -11.33
C ASP A 82 -5.25 -1.39 -10.43
N ILE A 83 -4.34 -1.05 -9.51
CA ILE A 83 -3.72 -2.05 -8.63
C ILE A 83 -4.73 -2.73 -7.70
N VAL A 84 -5.69 -1.97 -7.15
CA VAL A 84 -6.75 -2.54 -6.31
C VAL A 84 -7.64 -3.46 -7.12
N ASN A 85 -8.04 -3.04 -8.33
CA ASN A 85 -8.91 -3.84 -9.19
C ASN A 85 -8.26 -5.15 -9.66
N HIS A 86 -6.95 -5.16 -9.95
CA HIS A 86 -6.24 -6.39 -10.29
C HIS A 86 -6.40 -7.44 -9.18
N CYS A 87 -6.03 -7.10 -7.94
CA CYS A 87 -6.13 -8.05 -6.83
C CYS A 87 -7.57 -8.39 -6.44
N VAL A 88 -8.49 -7.41 -6.45
CA VAL A 88 -9.89 -7.63 -6.05
C VAL A 88 -10.61 -8.53 -7.05
N ASN A 89 -10.36 -8.37 -8.35
CA ASN A 89 -10.96 -9.21 -9.38
C ASN A 89 -10.50 -10.67 -9.25
N ASP A 90 -9.23 -10.92 -8.92
CA ASP A 90 -8.73 -12.28 -8.70
C ASP A 90 -9.48 -12.99 -7.57
N VAL A 91 -9.57 -12.36 -6.40
CA VAL A 91 -10.22 -12.99 -5.24
C VAL A 91 -11.74 -13.15 -5.47
N ALA A 92 -12.35 -12.25 -6.25
CA ALA A 92 -13.76 -12.35 -6.62
C ALA A 92 -14.06 -13.61 -7.45
N THR A 93 -13.11 -14.10 -8.27
CA THR A 93 -13.29 -15.33 -9.05
C THR A 93 -13.46 -16.58 -8.18
N ALA A 94 -12.89 -16.55 -6.96
CA ALA A 94 -13.07 -17.59 -5.94
C ALA A 94 -14.33 -17.38 -5.07
N GLY A 95 -15.15 -16.36 -5.38
CA GLY A 95 -16.30 -15.96 -4.57
C GLY A 95 -15.93 -15.31 -3.23
N ALA A 96 -14.67 -14.90 -3.05
CA ALA A 96 -14.21 -14.28 -1.82
C ALA A 96 -14.63 -12.80 -1.74
N ARG A 97 -14.98 -12.35 -0.53
CA ARG A 97 -15.20 -10.93 -0.25
C ARG A 97 -13.87 -10.24 0.04
N PRO A 98 -13.50 -9.14 -0.64
CA PRO A 98 -12.35 -8.34 -0.26
C PRO A 98 -12.50 -7.81 1.18
N LEU A 99 -11.43 -7.89 1.97
CA LEU A 99 -11.44 -7.53 3.39
C LEU A 99 -10.56 -6.31 3.70
N PHE A 100 -9.30 -6.37 3.29
CA PHE A 100 -8.31 -5.31 3.47
C PHE A 100 -7.34 -5.33 2.28
N PHE A 101 -6.55 -4.26 2.14
CA PHE A 101 -5.55 -4.13 1.08
C PHE A 101 -4.26 -3.57 1.66
N LEU A 102 -3.13 -4.08 1.18
CA LEU A 102 -1.79 -3.58 1.49
C LEU A 102 -1.12 -3.22 0.17
N ASP A 103 -0.44 -2.07 0.13
CA ASP A 103 0.32 -1.64 -1.02
C ASP A 103 1.82 -1.54 -0.71
N TYR A 104 2.62 -1.61 -1.77
CA TYR A 104 4.05 -1.34 -1.74
C TYR A 104 4.37 -0.30 -2.82
N PHE A 105 4.85 0.86 -2.39
CA PHE A 105 5.26 1.94 -3.27
C PHE A 105 6.79 2.07 -3.27
N ALA A 106 7.38 2.09 -4.45
CA ALA A 106 8.81 2.33 -4.65
C ALA A 106 9.01 3.45 -5.68
N THR A 107 10.00 4.32 -5.42
CA THR A 107 10.36 5.45 -6.27
C THR A 107 11.85 5.72 -6.14
N GLY A 108 12.46 6.30 -7.18
CA GLY A 108 13.89 6.62 -7.27
C GLY A 108 14.29 6.98 -8.69
#